data_AF-A0A392PXY9-F1
#
_entry.id   AF-A0A392PXY9-F1
#
_cell.length_a   1.000
_cell.length_b   1.000
_cell.length_c   1.000
_cell.angle_alpha   90.00
_cell.angle_beta   90.00
_cell.angle_gamma   90.00
#
_symmetry.space_group_name_H-M   'P 1'
#
loop_
_entity.id
_entity.type
_entity.pdbx_description
1 polymer ?
#
loop_
_entity_poly.entity_id
_entity_poly.type
_entity_poly.pdbx_seq_one_letter_code
_entity_poly.pdbx_strand_id
1 'polypeptide(L)' 'VHFVDELVKLMDRDALEFQDSLGNTAFCFAAAGGNVQIAEIMFKKNALLPSIRGGEGVTPLYLAALQGKSDMAWTLW' A
#
# COMPACT_ATOMS: atom_id res chain seq x y z
N VAL A 1 3.32 10.87 -8.67
CA VAL A 1 2.21 10.92 -7.69
C VAL A 1 0.90 11.44 -8.28
N HIS A 2 0.89 12.50 -9.10
CA HIS A 2 -0.34 13.06 -9.69
C HIS A 2 -1.26 12.02 -10.37
N PHE A 3 -0.70 11.14 -11.21
CA PHE A 3 -1.47 10.07 -11.85
C PHE A 3 -2.18 9.15 -10.85
N VAL A 4 -1.49 8.77 -9.76
CA VAL A 4 -2.06 7.89 -8.73
C VAL A 4 -3.15 8.63 -7.95
N ASP A 5 -2.98 9.90 -7.65
CA ASP A 5 -4.00 10.73 -6.99
C ASP A 5 -5.30 10.79 -7.81
N GLU A 6 -5.20 11.09 -9.11
CA GLU A 6 -6.37 11.13 -10.01
C GLU A 6 -7.02 9.75 -10.16
N LEU A 7 -6.24 8.67 -10.26
CA LEU A 7 -6.78 7.33 -10.33
C LEU A 7 -7.54 6.95 -9.04
N VAL A 8 -6.96 7.20 -7.86
CA VAL A 8 -7.56 6.86 -6.57
C VAL A 8 -8.85 7.67 -6.32
N LYS A 9 -8.96 8.90 -6.84
CA LYS A 9 -10.21 9.68 -6.81
C LYS A 9 -11.35 8.97 -7.55
N LEU A 10 -11.05 8.35 -8.69
CA LEU A 10 -12.03 7.65 -9.53
C LEU A 10 -12.37 6.24 -9.05
N MET A 11 -11.55 5.64 -8.17
CA MET A 11 -11.79 4.30 -7.64
C MET A 11 -12.74 4.31 -6.44
N ASP A 12 -13.52 3.23 -6.33
CA ASP A 12 -14.23 2.90 -5.09
C ASP A 12 -13.25 2.49 -3.99
N ARG A 13 -13.65 2.72 -2.73
CA ARG A 13 -12.84 2.41 -1.56
C ARG A 13 -12.39 0.94 -1.54
N ASP A 14 -13.32 0.03 -1.81
CA ASP A 14 -13.10 -1.42 -1.70
C ASP A 14 -12.28 -1.95 -2.88
N ALA A 15 -12.28 -1.24 -4.02
CA ALA A 15 -11.45 -1.61 -5.17
C ALA A 15 -9.94 -1.48 -4.88
N LEU A 16 -9.54 -0.67 -3.88
CA LEU A 16 -8.15 -0.57 -3.43
C LEU A 16 -7.68 -1.82 -2.67
N GLU A 17 -8.61 -2.66 -2.22
CA GLU A 17 -8.31 -3.90 -1.48
C GLU A 17 -8.01 -5.08 -2.42
N PHE A 18 -8.22 -4.91 -3.73
CA PHE A 18 -7.96 -5.96 -4.71
C PHE A 18 -6.52 -6.42 -4.68
N GLN A 19 -6.38 -7.75 -4.70
CA GLN A 19 -5.11 -8.45 -4.70
C GLN A 19 -4.79 -8.93 -6.11
N ASP A 20 -3.50 -8.93 -6.45
CA ASP A 20 -3.01 -9.58 -7.65
C ASP A 20 -3.02 -11.11 -7.52
N SER A 21 -2.53 -11.81 -8.55
CA SER A 21 -2.45 -13.28 -8.55
C SER A 21 -1.54 -13.87 -7.46
N LEU A 22 -0.69 -13.06 -6.84
CA LEU A 22 0.20 -13.45 -5.74
C LEU A 22 -0.38 -13.07 -4.37
N GLY A 23 -1.57 -12.45 -4.33
CA GLY A 23 -2.21 -12.01 -3.09
C GLY A 23 -1.80 -10.61 -2.63
N ASN A 24 -1.04 -9.84 -3.42
CA ASN A 24 -0.56 -8.52 -3.02
C ASN A 24 -1.52 -7.41 -3.45
N THR A 25 -1.78 -6.46 -2.55
CA THR A 25 -2.49 -5.22 -2.90
C THR A 25 -1.55 -4.21 -3.54
N ALA A 26 -2.10 -3.20 -4.22
CA ALA A 26 -1.31 -2.04 -4.68
C ALA A 26 -0.55 -1.36 -3.52
N PHE A 27 -1.12 -1.40 -2.31
CA PHE A 27 -0.51 -0.86 -1.10
C PHE A 27 0.73 -1.65 -0.67
N CYS A 28 0.72 -2.99 -0.79
CA CYS A 28 1.90 -3.84 -0.56
C CYS A 28 3.07 -3.41 -1.45
N PHE A 29 2.81 -3.12 -2.73
CA PHE A 29 3.84 -2.66 -3.66
C PHE A 29 4.34 -1.25 -3.34
N ALA A 30 3.46 -0.33 -2.93
CA ALA A 30 3.88 0.99 -2.49
C ALA A 30 4.79 0.91 -1.26
N ALA A 31 4.46 0.04 -0.29
CA ALA A 31 5.25 -0.19 0.90
C ALA A 31 6.63 -0.81 0.58
N ALA A 32 6.67 -1.89 -0.22
CA ALA A 32 7.92 -2.51 -0.67
C ALA A 32 8.82 -1.56 -1.47
N GLY A 33 8.21 -0.66 -2.25
CA GLY A 33 8.92 0.37 -3.01
C GLY A 33 9.42 1.54 -2.16
N GLY A 34 8.83 1.77 -0.99
CA GLY A 34 9.11 2.93 -0.14
C GLY A 34 8.43 4.22 -0.60
N ASN A 35 7.35 4.11 -1.37
CA ASN A 35 6.65 5.25 -1.97
C ASN A 35 5.66 5.91 -0.98
N VAL A 36 6.17 6.61 0.03
CA VAL A 36 5.37 7.17 1.15
C VAL A 36 4.19 8.01 0.66
N GLN A 37 4.42 8.95 -0.27
CA GLN A 37 3.36 9.80 -0.81
C GLN A 37 2.24 9.01 -1.49
N ILE A 38 2.57 7.92 -2.20
CA ILE A 38 1.56 7.06 -2.84
C ILE A 38 0.77 6.29 -1.80
N ALA A 39 1.44 5.74 -0.78
CA ALA A 39 0.79 5.07 0.34
C ALA A 39 -0.16 6.02 1.08
N GLU A 40 0.23 7.27 1.34
CA GLU A 40 -0.64 8.27 1.97
C GLU A 40 -1.89 8.60 1.14
N ILE A 41 -1.75 8.75 -0.19
CA ILE A 41 -2.88 8.99 -1.08
C ILE A 41 -3.89 7.84 -0.97
N MET A 42 -3.42 6.59 -1.05
CA MET A 42 -4.29 5.41 -0.95
C MET A 42 -4.89 5.25 0.44
N PHE A 43 -4.10 5.50 1.50
CA PHE A 43 -4.55 5.44 2.89
C PHE A 43 -5.69 6.42 3.19
N LYS A 44 -5.61 7.65 2.66
CA LYS A 44 -6.67 8.66 2.81
C LYS A 44 -8.01 8.18 2.26
N LYS A 45 -8.00 7.35 1.21
CA LYS A 45 -9.23 6.77 0.63
C LYS A 45 -9.66 5.51 1.39
N ASN A 46 -8.72 4.66 1.79
CA ASN A 46 -9.00 3.46 2.59
C ASN A 46 -7.94 3.21 3.67
N ALA A 47 -8.30 3.51 4.92
CA ALA A 47 -7.42 3.35 6.07
C ALA A 47 -7.17 1.88 6.47
N LEU A 48 -7.87 0.91 5.87
CA LEU A 48 -7.65 -0.52 6.14
C LEU A 48 -6.45 -1.09 5.37
N LEU A 49 -5.96 -0.42 4.33
CA LEU A 49 -4.91 -0.96 3.45
C LEU A 49 -3.62 -1.40 4.18
N PRO A 50 -3.13 -0.70 5.23
CA PRO A 50 -1.95 -1.14 5.97
C PRO A 50 -2.14 -2.48 6.71
N SER A 51 -3.37 -2.89 7.02
CA SER A 51 -3.66 -4.12 7.77
C SER A 51 -3.99 -5.31 6.86
N ILE A 52 -4.30 -5.07 5.59
CA ILE A 52 -4.56 -6.14 4.61
C ILE A 52 -3.24 -6.86 4.32
N ARG A 53 -3.23 -8.16 4.60
CA ARG A 53 -2.08 -9.02 4.32
C ARG A 53 -2.00 -9.30 2.82
N GLY A 54 -0.79 -9.14 2.29
CA GLY A 54 -0.44 -9.43 0.91
C GLY A 54 -0.18 -10.93 0.69
N GLY A 55 0.60 -11.21 -0.35
CA GLY A 55 1.06 -12.57 -0.65
C GLY A 55 1.80 -13.20 0.53
N GLU A 56 1.69 -14.53 0.66
CA GLU A 56 2.28 -15.27 1.78
C GLU A 56 1.79 -14.83 3.18
N GLY A 57 0.74 -14.01 3.26
CA GLY A 57 0.18 -13.52 4.52
C GLY A 57 1.00 -12.40 5.18
N VAL A 58 1.93 -11.76 4.46
CA VAL A 58 2.79 -10.71 5.02
C VAL A 58 2.11 -9.33 4.99
N THR A 59 2.47 -8.45 5.93
CA THR A 59 1.93 -7.08 5.97
C THR A 59 2.71 -6.13 5.06
N PRO A 60 2.10 -5.02 4.60
CA PRO A 60 2.82 -3.93 3.95
C PRO A 60 4.02 -3.42 4.78
N LEU A 61 3.87 -3.31 6.10
CA LEU A 61 4.97 -2.95 7.01
C LEU A 61 6.12 -3.96 6.94
N TYR A 62 5.82 -5.26 6.96
CA TYR A 62 6.85 -6.30 6.83
C TYR A 62 7.60 -6.15 5.50
N LEU A 63 6.89 -5.91 4.39
CA LEU A 63 7.51 -5.69 3.08
C LEU A 63 8.39 -4.43 3.05
N ALA A 64 7.96 -3.34 3.66
CA ALA A 64 8.77 -2.13 3.78
C ALA A 64 10.07 -2.39 4.56
N ALA A 65 9.98 -3.10 5.69
CA ALA A 65 11.13 -3.46 6.50
C ALA A 65 12.08 -4.42 5.78
N LEU A 66 11.54 -5.46 5.13
CA LEU A 66 12.30 -6.44 4.35
C LEU A 66 13.12 -5.78 3.25
N GLN A 67 12.55 -4.76 2.58
CA GLN A 67 13.17 -4.03 1.49
C GLN A 67 14.03 -2.84 1.96
N GLY A 68 14.23 -2.67 3.27
CA GLY A 68 15.05 -1.59 3.84
C GLY A 68 14.47 -0.19 3.64
N LYS A 69 13.15 -0.07 3.47
CA LYS A 69 12.45 1.21 3.27
C LYS A 69 12.14 1.86 4.62
N SER A 70 13.17 2.32 5.32
CA SER A 70 13.06 2.82 6.71
C SER A 70 12.00 3.89 6.90
N ASP A 71 11.93 4.90 6.03
CA ASP A 71 10.93 5.97 6.15
C ASP A 71 9.50 5.43 6.01
N MET A 72 9.28 4.52 5.06
CA MET A 72 7.98 3.86 4.88
C MET A 72 7.64 2.96 6.06
N ALA A 73 8.59 2.16 6.53
CA ALA A 73 8.40 1.29 7.68
C ALA A 73 8.06 2.12 8.93
N TRP A 74 8.71 3.28 9.10
CA TRP A 74 8.40 4.23 10.16
C TRP A 74 7.00 4.85 10.00
N THR A 75 6.59 5.22 8.79
CA THR A 75 5.23 5.74 8.53
C THR A 75 4.14 4.71 8.79
N LEU A 76 4.43 3.42 8.60
CA LEU A 76 3.47 2.32 8.78
C LEU A 76 3.49 1.70 10.19
N TRP A 77 4.41 2.14 11.06
CA TRP A 77 4.51 1.72 12.47
C TRP A 77 3.56 2.52 13.35
#